data_AF-A0A357D323-F1
#
_entry.id   AF-A0A357D323-F1
#
_cell.length_a   1.000
_cell.length_b   1.000
_cell.length_c   1.000
_cell.angle_alpha   90.00
_cell.angle_beta   90.00
_cell.angle_gamma   90.00
#
_symmetry.space_group_name_H-M   'P 1'
#
loop_
_entity.id
_entity.type
_entity.pdbx_description
1 polymer ?
#
loop_
_entity_poly.entity_id
_entity_poly.type
_entity_poly.pdbx_seq_one_letter_code
_entity_poly.pdbx_strand_id
1 'polypeptide(L)'
;MTNEEYYETHNKLMIIAQAVLQLDLDEFLTRITNAEAIGPMVDPTFYKETAGKMKQTRIIAEAARAFQSTATNVLNKLKGDVENEPCSVDRATN
;
A
#
# COMPACT_ATOMS: atom_id res chain seq x y z
N MET A 1 -10.05 23.18 8.81
CA MET A 1 -9.08 22.82 7.77
C MET A 1 -9.15 23.87 6.68
N THR A 2 -8.06 24.57 6.43
CA THR A 2 -7.95 25.51 5.31
C THR A 2 -7.80 24.74 3.99
N ASN A 3 -8.01 25.39 2.85
CA ASN A 3 -7.76 24.77 1.55
C ASN A 3 -6.31 24.30 1.42
N GLU A 4 -5.37 25.04 1.98
CA GLU A 4 -3.94 24.72 1.96
C GLU A 4 -3.63 23.45 2.79
N GLU A 5 -4.16 23.35 4.01
CA GLU A 5 -4.03 22.16 4.86
C GLU A 5 -4.64 20.90 4.21
N TYR A 6 -5.74 21.08 3.46
CA TYR A 6 -6.36 20.00 2.69
C TYR A 6 -5.42 19.50 1.58
N TYR A 7 -4.92 20.41 0.73
CA TYR A 7 -4.04 20.03 -0.39
C TYR A 7 -2.74 19.41 0.10
N GLU A 8 -2.18 19.90 1.21
CA GLU A 8 -1.00 19.30 1.81
C GLU A 8 -1.27 17.86 2.27
N THR A 9 -2.38 17.64 2.97
CA THR A 9 -2.79 16.31 3.43
C THR A 9 -3.08 15.38 2.26
N HIS A 10 -3.76 15.87 1.24
CA HIS A 10 -4.07 15.13 0.01
C HIS A 10 -2.78 14.68 -0.69
N ASN A 11 -1.82 15.57 -0.87
CA ASN A 11 -0.54 15.25 -1.51
C ASN A 11 0.25 14.20 -0.72
N LYS A 12 0.29 14.32 0.61
CA LYS A 12 0.91 13.31 1.48
C LYS A 12 0.25 11.95 1.33
N LEU A 13 -1.08 11.89 1.30
CA LEU A 13 -1.83 10.64 1.11
C LEU A 13 -1.54 10.02 -0.26
N MET A 14 -1.50 10.82 -1.32
CA MET A 14 -1.20 10.34 -2.67
C MET A 14 0.22 9.78 -2.79
N ILE A 15 1.20 10.45 -2.18
CA ILE A 15 2.60 9.97 -2.13
C ILE A 15 2.69 8.65 -1.38
N ILE A 16 2.07 8.55 -0.21
CA ILE A 16 2.05 7.30 0.58
C ILE A 16 1.38 6.18 -0.21
N ALA A 17 0.24 6.44 -0.85
CA ALA A 17 -0.47 5.45 -1.62
C ALA A 17 0.36 4.95 -2.80
N GLN A 18 0.99 5.85 -3.56
CA GLN A 18 1.88 5.48 -4.67
C GLN A 18 3.09 4.66 -4.20
N ALA A 19 3.73 5.09 -3.11
CA ALA A 19 4.87 4.37 -2.54
C ALA A 19 4.46 2.94 -2.14
N VAL A 20 3.35 2.78 -1.43
CA VAL A 20 2.87 1.44 -1.00
C VAL A 20 2.47 0.57 -2.19
N LEU A 21 1.85 1.13 -3.22
CA LEU A 21 1.44 0.39 -4.42
C LEU A 21 2.64 -0.18 -5.20
N GLN A 22 3.82 0.46 -5.13
CA GLN A 22 5.03 0.04 -5.82
C GLN A 22 5.87 -1.00 -5.06
N LEU A 23 5.57 -1.25 -3.78
CA LEU A 23 6.32 -2.21 -2.98
C LEU A 23 5.91 -3.66 -3.31
N ASP A 24 6.90 -4.54 -3.45
CA ASP A 24 6.69 -5.99 -3.48
C ASP A 24 6.54 -6.52 -2.05
N LEU A 25 5.36 -6.30 -1.47
CA LEU A 25 5.05 -6.67 -0.09
C LEU A 25 4.89 -8.19 0.08
N ASP A 26 4.50 -8.90 -0.97
CA ASP A 26 4.34 -10.36 -0.93
C ASP A 26 5.71 -11.04 -0.80
N GLU A 27 6.68 -10.64 -1.62
CA GLU A 27 8.05 -11.14 -1.51
C GLU A 27 8.68 -10.73 -0.17
N PHE A 28 8.51 -9.47 0.24
CA PHE A 28 9.05 -8.98 1.50
C PHE A 28 8.51 -9.77 2.71
N LEU A 29 7.20 -9.99 2.78
CA LEU A 29 6.55 -10.74 3.87
C LEU A 29 7.01 -12.20 3.91
N THR A 30 7.23 -12.81 2.75
CA THR A 30 7.80 -14.17 2.66
C THR A 30 9.21 -14.19 3.23
N ARG A 31 10.06 -13.25 2.83
CA ARG A 31 11.46 -13.16 3.28
C ARG A 31 11.56 -12.89 4.78
N ILE A 32 10.77 -11.97 5.33
CA ILE A 32 10.83 -11.65 6.76
C ILE A 32 10.32 -12.80 7.62
N THR A 33 9.27 -13.51 7.18
CA THR A 33 8.76 -14.71 7.88
C THR A 33 9.82 -15.81 7.90
N ASN A 34 10.49 -16.04 6.77
CA ASN A 34 11.59 -17.01 6.70
C ASN A 34 12.74 -16.60 7.62
N ALA A 35 13.11 -15.33 7.63
CA ALA A 35 14.16 -14.80 8.49
C ALA A 35 13.81 -14.95 10.00
N GLU A 36 12.55 -14.76 10.38
CA GLU A 36 12.09 -15.02 11.75
C GLU A 36 12.14 -16.51 12.12
N ALA A 37 11.88 -17.40 11.17
CA ALA A 37 11.91 -18.84 11.39
C ALA A 37 13.35 -19.38 11.56
N ILE A 38 14.29 -18.90 10.73
CA ILE A 38 15.68 -19.42 10.71
C ILE A 38 16.63 -18.59 11.58
N GLY A 39 16.33 -17.31 11.82
CA GLY A 39 17.19 -16.37 12.56
C GLY A 39 17.68 -16.90 13.90
N PRO A 40 16.81 -17.49 14.75
CA PRO A 40 17.24 -18.10 16.01
C PRO A 40 18.24 -19.24 15.87
N MET A 41 18.31 -19.90 14.72
CA MET A 41 19.21 -21.03 14.45
C MET A 41 20.55 -20.57 13.86
N VAL A 42 20.52 -19.53 13.02
CA VAL A 42 21.70 -19.03 12.30
C VAL A 42 22.53 -18.09 13.19
N ASP A 43 21.88 -17.13 13.85
CA ASP A 43 22.54 -16.21 14.77
C ASP A 43 21.57 -15.83 15.92
N PRO A 44 21.54 -16.64 17.00
CA PRO A 44 20.64 -16.43 18.11
C PRO A 44 20.85 -15.08 18.83
N THR A 45 22.11 -14.61 18.89
CA THR A 45 22.47 -13.37 19.59
C THR A 45 21.96 -12.17 18.82
N PHE A 46 22.28 -12.09 17.53
CA PHE A 46 21.82 -11.02 16.66
C PHE A 46 20.29 -11.02 16.52
N TYR A 47 19.69 -12.21 16.43
CA TYR A 47 18.24 -12.33 16.39
C TYR A 47 17.59 -11.77 17.66
N LYS A 48 18.13 -12.06 18.84
CA LYS A 48 17.59 -11.54 20.10
C LYS A 48 17.61 -10.01 20.17
N GLU A 49 18.61 -9.36 19.57
CA GLU A 49 18.73 -7.90 19.50
C GLU A 49 17.76 -7.26 18.50
N THR A 50 17.37 -7.99 17.46
CA THR A 50 16.64 -7.42 16.30
C THR A 50 15.21 -7.95 16.12
N ALA A 51 14.83 -9.05 16.77
CA ALA A 51 13.54 -9.70 16.62
C ALA A 51 12.34 -8.76 16.86
N GLY A 52 12.47 -7.84 17.83
CA GLY A 52 11.44 -6.83 18.09
C GLY A 52 11.21 -5.90 16.89
N LYS A 53 12.29 -5.45 16.23
CA LYS A 53 12.22 -4.60 15.04
C LYS A 53 11.68 -5.38 13.85
N MET A 54 12.12 -6.63 13.65
CA MET A 54 11.61 -7.49 12.58
C MET A 54 10.10 -7.68 12.70
N LYS A 55 9.61 -7.99 13.90
CA LYS A 55 8.18 -8.14 14.17
C LYS A 55 7.40 -6.84 13.88
N GLN A 56 7.94 -5.69 14.30
CA GLN A 56 7.32 -4.39 14.00
C GLN A 56 7.24 -4.14 12.50
N THR A 57 8.33 -4.38 11.77
CA THR A 57 8.36 -4.20 10.32
C THR A 57 7.40 -5.16 9.62
N ARG A 58 7.30 -6.42 10.06
CA ARG A 58 6.32 -7.39 9.53
C ARG A 58 4.89 -6.89 9.70
N ILE A 59 4.52 -6.44 10.89
CA ILE A 59 3.16 -5.91 11.16
C ILE A 59 2.84 -4.69 10.28
N ILE A 60 3.81 -3.78 10.10
CA ILE A 60 3.63 -2.61 9.20
C ILE A 60 3.44 -3.08 7.75
N ALA A 61 4.24 -4.04 7.29
CA ALA A 61 4.13 -4.59 5.95
C ALA A 61 2.80 -5.34 5.72
N GLU A 62 2.31 -6.08 6.71
CA GLU A 62 0.98 -6.73 6.67
C GLU A 62 -0.14 -5.68 6.53
N ALA A 63 -0.08 -4.60 7.31
CA ALA A 63 -1.04 -3.49 7.21
C ALA A 63 -0.95 -2.79 5.84
N ALA A 64 0.26 -2.55 5.34
CA ALA A 64 0.48 -1.96 4.02
C ALA A 64 -0.06 -2.85 2.89
N ARG A 65 0.05 -4.19 3.02
CA ARG A 65 -0.48 -5.14 2.05
C ARG A 65 -2.01 -5.11 2.00
N ALA A 66 -2.66 -5.04 3.16
CA ALA A 66 -4.11 -4.89 3.24
C ALA A 66 -4.57 -3.57 2.58
N PHE A 67 -3.83 -2.49 2.81
CA PHE A 67 -4.06 -1.22 2.12
C PHE A 67 -3.85 -1.35 0.61
N GLN A 68 -2.76 -1.95 0.15
CA GLN A 68 -2.43 -2.15 -1.28
C GLN A 68 -3.54 -2.89 -2.02
N SER A 69 -4.06 -3.97 -1.43
CA SER A 69 -5.18 -4.75 -1.98
C SER A 69 -6.45 -3.90 -2.09
N THR A 70 -6.79 -3.18 -1.02
CA THR A 70 -7.97 -2.30 -1.00
C THR A 70 -7.85 -1.17 -2.02
N ALA A 71 -6.70 -0.51 -2.09
CA ALA A 71 -6.42 0.58 -3.01
C ALA A 71 -6.50 0.10 -4.47
N THR A 72 -5.93 -1.07 -4.78
CA THR A 72 -6.00 -1.67 -6.12
C THR A 72 -7.44 -1.95 -6.54
N ASN A 73 -8.26 -2.51 -5.63
CA ASN A 73 -9.68 -2.76 -5.89
C ASN A 73 -10.47 -1.47 -6.15
N VAL A 74 -10.21 -0.41 -5.38
CA VAL A 74 -10.85 0.89 -5.59
C VAL A 74 -10.41 1.51 -6.92
N LEU A 75 -9.13 1.48 -7.25
CA LEU A 75 -8.62 1.98 -8.52
C LEU A 75 -9.21 1.24 -9.73
N ASN A 76 -9.38 -0.08 -9.62
CA ASN A 76 -10.00 -0.88 -10.67
C ASN A 76 -11.49 -0.55 -10.83
N LYS A 77 -12.22 -0.33 -9.73
CA LYS A 77 -13.62 0.14 -9.79
C LYS A 77 -13.73 1.50 -10.47
N LEU A 78 -12.90 2.46 -10.06
CA LEU A 78 -12.89 3.80 -10.66
C LEU A 78 -12.56 3.77 -12.16
N LYS A 79 -11.65 2.87 -12.60
CA LYS A 79 -11.39 2.67 -14.03
C LYS A 79 -12.59 2.07 -14.78
N GLY A 80 -13.22 1.06 -14.19
CA GLY A 80 -14.42 0.43 -14.78
C GLY A 80 -15.63 1.37 -14.84
N ASP A 81 -15.76 2.29 -13.89
CA ASP A 81 -16.83 3.29 -13.89
C ASP A 81 -16.61 4.35 -14.98
N VAL A 82 -15.36 4.72 -15.27
CA VAL A 82 -14.99 5.67 -16.34
C VAL A 82 -15.23 5.08 -17.74
N GLU A 83 -15.07 3.76 -17.92
CA GLU A 83 -15.31 3.08 -19.20
C GLU A 83 -16.80 2.88 -19.53
N ASN A 84 -17.70 3.03 -18.55
CA ASN A 84 -19.14 2.83 -18.69
C ASN A 84 -19.96 4.14 -18.71
N GLU A 85 -19.33 5.31 -18.73
CA GLU A 85 -20.05 6.55 -19.00
C GLU A 85 -20.44 6.60 -20.48
N PRO A 86 -21.73 6.57 -20.85
CA PRO A 86 -22.12 6.87 -22.20
C PRO A 86 -21.71 8.32 -22.47
N CYS A 87 -20.86 8.54 -23.48
CA CYS A 87 -20.68 9.85 -24.10
C CYS A 87 -22.05 10.35 -24.60
N SER A 88 -22.83 11.01 -23.73
CA SER A 88 -24.01 11.77 -24.11
C SER A 88 -23.56 13.12 -24.66
N VAL A 89 -22.85 13.07 -25.79
CA VAL A 89 -22.66 14.23 -26.66
C VAL A 89 -23.81 14.25 -27.67
N ASP A 90 -25.05 14.34 -27.18
CA ASP A 90 -26.12 14.83 -28.02
C ASP A 90 -25.97 16.35 -28.09
N ARG A 91 -25.29 16.75 -29.18
CA ARG A 91 -25.16 18.13 -29.62
C ARG A 91 -26.54 18.79 -29.57
N ALA A 92 -26.60 19.86 -28.78
CA ALA A 92 -27.44 21.00 -29.10
C ALA A 92 -27.11 21.43 -30.54
N THR A 93 -27.97 21.04 -31.49
CA THR A 93 -28.05 21.67 -32.81
C THR A 93 -29.48 22.12 -32.99
N ASN A 94 -29.63 23.43 -32.84
CA ASN A 94 -30.62 24.36 -33.43
C ASN A 94 -31.85 23.78 -34.12
#